data_AF-A0A554FKH3-F1
#
_entry.id   AF-A0A554FKH3-F1
#
_cell.length_a   1.000
_cell.length_b   1.000
_cell.length_c   1.000
_cell.angle_alpha   90.00
_cell.angle_beta   90.00
_cell.angle_gamma   90.00
#
_symmetry.space_group_name_H-M   'P 1'
#
loop_
_entity.id
_entity.type
_entity.pdbx_description
1 polymer ?
#
loop_
_entity_poly.entity_id
_entity_poly.type
_entity_poly.pdbx_seq_one_letter_code
_entity_poly.pdbx_strand_id
1 'polypeptide(L)'
;MIPRMDDELPSADLVRRLAMGSPLECIEAAKELARRKDRTVLSEVTNVLQRGDSGHGREVAAWLLGELSPGTDLTLEALHATIIDPAATESLRGQAIESLGNQVGHLNGGDVYERAADVLIPLLQHPSVEILYNAVFALGAMRCRRARPELVRLAANDRRTYRGVETIGQNAQFAIECIDYEPHGR
;
A
#
# COMPACT_ATOMS: atom_id res chain seq x y z
N MET A 1 -15.32 36.85 -22.93
CA MET A 1 -14.37 35.73 -23.01
C MET A 1 -14.59 34.90 -21.76
N ILE A 2 -15.37 33.83 -21.89
CA ILE A 2 -15.66 32.91 -20.78
C ILE A 2 -14.46 31.96 -20.68
N PRO A 3 -13.81 31.78 -19.52
CA PRO A 3 -12.72 30.82 -19.39
C PRO A 3 -13.23 29.41 -19.69
N ARG A 4 -12.50 28.64 -20.51
CA ARG A 4 -12.78 27.22 -20.73
C ARG A 4 -12.61 26.47 -19.40
N MET A 5 -13.57 25.61 -19.08
CA MET A 5 -13.57 24.74 -17.90
C MET A 5 -12.74 23.45 -18.07
N ASP A 6 -11.81 23.41 -19.04
CA ASP A 6 -11.11 22.18 -19.44
C ASP A 6 -9.58 22.24 -19.34
N ASP A 7 -9.00 23.20 -18.60
CA ASP A 7 -7.57 23.18 -18.33
C ASP A 7 -7.30 22.20 -17.18
N GLU A 8 -7.07 20.94 -17.54
CA GLU A 8 -6.56 19.92 -16.62
C GLU A 8 -5.34 20.49 -15.88
N LEU A 9 -5.40 20.51 -14.53
CA LEU A 9 -4.31 21.01 -13.70
C LEU A 9 -3.00 20.27 -14.04
N PRO A 10 -1.85 20.97 -14.17
CA PRO A 10 -0.57 20.32 -14.36
C PRO A 10 -0.25 19.33 -13.24
N SER A 11 0.43 18.23 -13.55
CA SER A 11 0.77 17.20 -12.55
C SER A 11 1.62 17.75 -11.40
N ALA A 12 2.48 18.75 -11.67
CA ALA A 12 3.22 19.46 -10.63
C ALA A 12 2.31 20.17 -9.61
N ASP A 13 1.19 20.75 -10.06
CA ASP A 13 0.21 21.37 -9.18
C ASP A 13 -0.59 20.34 -8.38
N LEU A 14 -0.89 19.18 -8.98
CA LEU A 14 -1.54 18.07 -8.27
C LEU A 14 -0.61 17.53 -7.18
N VAL A 15 0.67 17.33 -7.45
CA VAL A 15 1.65 16.92 -6.44
C VAL A 15 1.79 17.96 -5.33
N ARG A 16 1.79 19.25 -5.67
CA ARG A 16 1.82 20.33 -4.67
C ARG A 16 0.58 20.28 -3.75
N ARG A 17 -0.61 20.00 -4.31
CA ARG A 17 -1.85 19.81 -3.53
C ARG A 17 -1.81 18.54 -2.69
N LEU A 18 -1.26 17.46 -3.22
CA LEU A 18 -1.01 16.24 -2.45
C LEU A 18 -0.11 16.50 -1.23
N ALA A 19 0.92 17.34 -1.39
CA ALA A 19 1.89 17.63 -0.34
C ALA A 19 1.36 18.56 0.76
N MET A 20 0.61 19.61 0.39
CA MET A 20 0.29 20.74 1.28
C MET A 20 -1.19 21.10 1.36
N GLY A 21 -2.04 20.39 0.62
CA GLY A 21 -3.48 20.63 0.61
C GLY A 21 -4.16 20.22 1.91
N SER A 22 -5.41 20.63 2.04
CA SER A 22 -6.35 20.03 2.98
C SER A 22 -6.54 18.53 2.67
N PRO A 23 -7.06 17.72 3.62
CA PRO A 23 -7.28 16.30 3.38
C PRO A 23 -8.06 15.98 2.10
N LEU A 24 -9.11 16.75 1.82
CA LEU A 24 -9.89 16.59 0.59
C LEU A 24 -9.06 16.91 -0.67
N GLU A 25 -8.26 17.97 -0.64
CA GLU A 25 -7.41 18.35 -1.77
C GLU A 25 -6.31 17.32 -2.04
N CYS A 26 -5.74 16.71 -1.00
CA CYS A 26 -4.79 15.60 -1.15
C CYS A 26 -5.42 14.43 -1.90
N ILE A 27 -6.61 14.01 -1.46
CA ILE A 27 -7.35 12.88 -2.03
C ILE A 27 -7.72 13.15 -3.49
N GLU A 28 -8.30 14.31 -3.79
CA GLU A 28 -8.72 14.63 -5.16
C GLU A 28 -7.53 14.79 -6.10
N ALA A 29 -6.42 15.35 -5.62
CA ALA A 29 -5.19 15.41 -6.41
C ALA A 29 -4.62 14.02 -6.71
N ALA A 30 -4.60 13.13 -5.72
CA ALA A 30 -4.10 11.77 -5.91
C ALA A 30 -5.00 10.93 -6.82
N LYS A 31 -6.32 11.00 -6.66
CA LYS A 31 -7.28 10.34 -7.56
C LYS A 31 -7.09 10.78 -9.01
N GLU A 32 -6.86 12.07 -9.21
CA GLU A 32 -6.64 12.60 -10.55
C GLU A 32 -5.32 12.10 -11.16
N LEU A 33 -4.23 12.08 -10.37
CA LEU A 33 -2.96 11.50 -10.81
C LEU A 33 -3.08 9.99 -11.13
N ALA A 34 -3.80 9.24 -10.29
CA ALA A 34 -4.07 7.82 -10.50
C ALA A 34 -4.93 7.58 -11.76
N ARG A 35 -6.00 8.38 -11.96
CA ARG A 35 -6.85 8.33 -13.16
C ARG A 35 -6.05 8.54 -14.43
N ARG A 36 -5.10 9.47 -14.41
CA ARG A 36 -4.18 9.74 -15.52
C ARG A 36 -3.11 8.67 -15.70
N LYS A 37 -2.90 7.81 -14.70
CA LYS A 37 -1.78 6.86 -14.60
C LYS A 37 -0.44 7.58 -14.80
N ASP A 38 -0.33 8.80 -14.28
CA ASP A 38 0.85 9.63 -14.48
C ASP A 38 1.99 9.12 -13.61
N ARG A 39 2.93 8.40 -14.22
CA ARG A 39 4.10 7.85 -13.54
C ARG A 39 5.30 8.79 -13.59
N THR A 40 5.19 9.94 -14.24
CA THR A 40 6.27 10.94 -14.26
C THR A 40 6.47 11.58 -12.89
N VAL A 41 5.44 11.54 -12.03
CA VAL A 41 5.46 12.12 -10.68
C VAL A 41 6.00 11.20 -9.58
N LEU A 42 6.45 9.98 -9.90
CA LEU A 42 6.81 8.98 -8.87
C LEU A 42 7.92 9.47 -7.93
N SER A 43 8.88 10.25 -8.44
CA SER A 43 9.96 10.83 -7.62
C SER A 43 9.41 11.84 -6.61
N GLU A 44 8.53 12.72 -7.05
CA GLU A 44 7.95 13.76 -6.23
C GLU A 44 6.94 13.20 -5.23
N VAL A 45 6.10 12.24 -5.63
CA VAL A 45 5.20 11.53 -4.71
C VAL A 45 5.99 10.76 -3.66
N THR A 46 7.13 10.15 -4.03
CA THR A 46 8.05 9.52 -3.08
C THR A 46 8.61 10.53 -2.07
N ASN A 47 8.98 11.72 -2.53
CA ASN A 47 9.41 12.80 -1.63
C ASN A 47 8.30 13.24 -0.67
N VAL A 48 7.04 13.30 -1.13
CA VAL A 48 5.89 13.60 -0.25
C VAL A 48 5.75 12.52 0.82
N LEU A 49 5.81 11.24 0.46
CA LEU A 49 5.74 10.13 1.42
C LEU A 49 6.84 10.21 2.50
N GLN A 50 8.08 10.47 2.10
CA GLN A 50 9.22 10.41 3.01
C GLN A 50 9.43 11.69 3.83
N ARG A 51 9.10 12.86 3.27
CA ARG A 51 9.49 14.17 3.82
C ARG A 51 8.33 15.16 3.96
N GLY A 52 7.12 14.78 3.62
CA GLY A 52 5.96 15.66 3.74
C GLY A 52 5.66 15.99 5.20
N ASP A 53 5.34 17.25 5.49
CA ASP A 53 4.94 17.69 6.83
C ASP A 53 3.51 17.23 7.17
N SER A 54 2.67 17.01 6.16
CA SER A 54 1.29 16.55 6.32
C SER A 54 1.25 15.03 6.48
N GLY A 55 0.90 14.55 7.68
CA GLY A 55 0.68 13.11 7.91
C GLY A 55 -0.35 12.50 6.96
N HIS A 56 -1.43 13.22 6.68
CA HIS A 56 -2.43 12.79 5.71
C HIS A 56 -1.92 12.81 4.26
N GLY A 57 -1.16 13.84 3.88
CA GLY A 57 -0.52 13.90 2.57
C GLY A 57 0.44 12.73 2.33
N ARG A 58 1.20 12.33 3.37
CA ARG A 58 2.06 11.14 3.35
C ARG A 58 1.26 9.86 3.14
N GLU A 59 0.14 9.69 3.85
CA GLU A 59 -0.73 8.52 3.73
C GLU A 59 -1.32 8.39 2.32
N VAL A 60 -1.87 9.49 1.79
CA VAL A 60 -2.41 9.53 0.43
C VAL A 60 -1.30 9.33 -0.63
N ALA A 61 -0.08 9.81 -0.38
CA ALA A 61 1.05 9.54 -1.24
C ALA A 61 1.41 8.05 -1.25
N ALA A 62 1.42 7.37 -0.09
CA ALA A 62 1.62 5.92 -0.05
C ALA A 62 0.55 5.18 -0.87
N TRP A 63 -0.73 5.54 -0.72
CA TRP A 63 -1.82 4.98 -1.53
C TRP A 63 -1.57 5.17 -3.03
N LEU A 64 -1.26 6.40 -3.46
CA LEU A 64 -1.02 6.72 -4.86
C LEU A 64 0.13 5.93 -5.47
N LEU A 65 1.20 5.67 -4.72
CA LEU A 65 2.30 4.82 -5.18
C LEU A 65 1.83 3.38 -5.46
N GLY A 66 0.87 2.85 -4.69
CA GLY A 66 0.25 1.56 -4.94
C GLY A 66 -0.60 1.55 -6.22
N GLU A 67 -1.42 2.58 -6.42
CA GLU A 67 -2.27 2.75 -7.60
C GLU A 67 -1.49 2.90 -8.90
N LEU A 68 -0.34 3.59 -8.85
CA LEU A 68 0.55 3.76 -9.99
C LEU A 68 1.43 2.53 -10.27
N SER A 69 1.17 1.39 -9.62
CA SER A 69 1.91 0.14 -9.80
C SER A 69 1.99 -0.32 -11.27
N PRO A 70 3.07 -1.04 -11.67
CA PRO A 70 4.23 -1.43 -10.86
C PRO A 70 5.12 -0.23 -10.48
N GLY A 71 5.76 -0.22 -9.31
CA GLY A 71 6.63 0.89 -8.90
C GLY A 71 8.00 0.90 -9.58
N THR A 72 8.94 1.68 -9.03
CA THR A 72 10.39 1.62 -9.30
C THR A 72 11.11 1.18 -8.01
N ASP A 73 12.41 0.87 -8.06
CA ASP A 73 13.17 0.60 -6.82
C ASP A 73 13.07 1.75 -5.81
N LEU A 74 13.07 3.00 -6.29
CA LEU A 74 12.87 4.19 -5.46
C LEU A 74 11.55 4.14 -4.66
N THR A 75 10.45 3.76 -5.32
CA THR A 75 9.14 3.73 -4.64
C THR A 75 9.06 2.56 -3.66
N LEU A 76 9.67 1.42 -4.00
CA LEU A 76 9.74 0.26 -3.11
C LEU A 76 10.57 0.55 -1.85
N GLU A 77 11.71 1.21 -2.01
CA GLU A 77 12.56 1.63 -0.89
C GLU A 77 11.83 2.64 0.02
N ALA A 78 11.08 3.58 -0.55
CA ALA A 78 10.31 4.53 0.22
C ALA A 78 9.15 3.90 1.01
N LEU A 79 8.44 2.95 0.40
CA LEU A 79 7.40 2.17 1.08
C LEU A 79 8.03 1.34 2.20
N HIS A 80 9.11 0.62 1.94
CA HIS A 80 9.83 -0.15 2.95
C HIS A 80 10.26 0.75 4.12
N ALA A 81 10.93 1.86 3.86
CA ALA A 81 11.36 2.80 4.90
C ALA A 81 10.18 3.28 5.76
N THR A 82 9.02 3.53 5.15
CA THR A 82 7.80 3.93 5.86
C THR A 82 7.26 2.81 6.75
N ILE A 83 7.27 1.56 6.28
CA ILE A 83 6.75 0.40 7.03
C ILE A 83 7.55 0.16 8.33
N ILE A 84 8.86 0.37 8.30
CA ILE A 84 9.76 0.14 9.43
C ILE A 84 10.00 1.38 10.31
N ASP A 85 9.47 2.55 9.91
CA ASP A 85 9.61 3.79 10.67
C ASP A 85 8.75 3.73 11.95
N PRO A 86 9.35 3.70 13.15
CA PRO A 86 8.59 3.67 14.40
C PRO A 86 7.89 5.00 14.71
N ALA A 87 8.26 6.10 14.06
CA ALA A 87 7.61 7.39 14.20
C ALA A 87 6.40 7.54 13.26
N ALA A 88 6.25 6.67 12.26
CA ALA A 88 5.09 6.67 11.38
C ALA A 88 3.86 6.14 12.12
N THR A 89 2.71 6.76 11.87
CA THR A 89 1.43 6.32 12.43
C THR A 89 1.07 4.93 11.90
N GLU A 90 0.26 4.19 12.65
CA GLU A 90 -0.18 2.86 12.22
C GLU A 90 -0.93 2.91 10.88
N SER A 91 -1.68 3.98 10.62
CA SER A 91 -2.40 4.17 9.36
C SER A 91 -1.48 4.42 8.18
N LEU A 92 -0.47 5.28 8.33
CA LEU A 92 0.54 5.51 7.28
C LEU A 92 1.31 4.22 6.98
N ARG A 93 1.73 3.49 8.03
CA ARG A 93 2.41 2.20 7.88
C ARG A 93 1.50 1.18 7.20
N GLY A 94 0.23 1.10 7.60
CA GLY A 94 -0.79 0.23 7.01
C GLY A 94 -0.97 0.48 5.52
N GLN A 95 -1.11 1.75 5.12
CA GLN A 95 -1.22 2.13 3.72
C GLN A 95 0.04 1.79 2.92
N ALA A 96 1.23 1.98 3.51
CA ALA A 96 2.48 1.60 2.86
C ALA A 96 2.62 0.08 2.66
N ILE A 97 2.13 -0.72 3.62
CA ILE A 97 2.07 -2.19 3.52
C ILE A 97 1.18 -2.61 2.35
N GLU A 98 -0.05 -2.08 2.29
CA GLU A 98 -1.00 -2.39 1.22
C GLU A 98 -0.41 -2.03 -0.15
N SER A 99 0.13 -0.82 -0.29
CA SER A 99 0.73 -0.34 -1.52
C SER A 99 1.94 -1.16 -1.96
N LEU A 100 2.77 -1.62 -1.01
CA LEU A 100 3.87 -2.53 -1.32
C LEU A 100 3.34 -3.85 -1.91
N GLY A 101 2.33 -4.44 -1.27
CA GLY A 101 1.63 -5.63 -1.78
C GLY A 101 1.09 -5.44 -3.19
N ASN A 102 0.44 -4.30 -3.47
CA ASN A 102 -0.06 -3.96 -4.80
C ASN A 102 1.06 -3.84 -5.84
N GLN A 103 2.20 -3.21 -5.48
CA GLN A 103 3.33 -3.05 -6.40
C GLN A 103 3.99 -4.39 -6.78
N VAL A 104 4.09 -5.32 -5.84
CA VAL A 104 4.82 -6.59 -6.06
C VAL A 104 3.91 -7.81 -6.25
N GLY A 105 2.59 -7.67 -6.14
CA GLY A 105 1.63 -8.79 -6.17
C GLY A 105 1.57 -9.57 -7.48
N HIS A 106 2.08 -8.99 -8.57
CA HIS A 106 2.20 -9.66 -9.87
C HIS A 106 3.47 -10.54 -10.00
N LEU A 107 4.39 -10.47 -9.02
CA LEU A 107 5.63 -11.23 -8.99
C LEU A 107 5.42 -12.57 -8.29
N ASN A 108 6.08 -13.62 -8.78
CA ASN A 108 6.05 -14.97 -8.19
C ASN A 108 7.41 -15.41 -7.61
N GLY A 109 8.32 -14.45 -7.39
CA GLY A 109 9.70 -14.67 -6.92
C GLY A 109 10.67 -13.59 -7.40
N GLY A 110 11.94 -13.73 -7.02
CA GLY A 110 13.03 -12.79 -7.35
C GLY A 110 13.31 -11.76 -6.26
N ASP A 111 14.42 -11.03 -6.39
CA ASP A 111 14.97 -10.20 -5.30
C ASP A 111 13.99 -9.14 -4.77
N VAL A 112 13.22 -8.49 -5.65
CA VAL A 112 12.21 -7.51 -5.26
C VAL A 112 11.09 -8.15 -4.45
N TYR A 113 10.62 -9.32 -4.88
CA TYR A 113 9.58 -10.08 -4.20
C TYR A 113 10.06 -10.55 -2.82
N GLU A 114 11.26 -11.13 -2.75
CA GLU A 114 11.82 -11.65 -1.49
C GLU A 114 12.06 -10.52 -0.49
N ARG A 115 12.57 -9.37 -0.92
CA ARG A 115 12.70 -8.17 -0.05
C ARG A 115 11.35 -7.73 0.51
N ALA A 116 10.29 -7.72 -0.30
CA ALA A 116 8.96 -7.38 0.20
C ALA A 116 8.45 -8.42 1.21
N ALA A 117 8.62 -9.71 0.92
CA ALA A 117 8.23 -10.78 1.83
C ALA A 117 8.98 -10.71 3.18
N ASP A 118 10.28 -10.43 3.15
CA ASP A 118 11.12 -10.30 4.35
C ASP A 118 10.68 -9.16 5.27
N VAL A 119 10.13 -8.08 4.71
CA VAL A 119 9.57 -6.96 5.46
C VAL A 119 8.19 -7.28 6.03
N LEU A 120 7.35 -7.97 5.25
CA LEU A 120 5.94 -8.16 5.57
C LEU A 120 5.67 -9.35 6.50
N ILE A 121 6.39 -10.47 6.35
CA ILE A 121 6.17 -11.68 7.16
C ILE A 121 6.32 -11.41 8.67
N PRO A 122 7.34 -10.68 9.16
CA PRO A 122 7.45 -10.37 10.58
C PRO A 122 6.25 -9.61 11.15
N LEU A 123 5.54 -8.84 10.32
CA LEU A 123 4.36 -8.07 10.74
C LEU A 123 3.16 -8.95 11.08
N LEU A 124 3.18 -10.24 10.74
CA LEU A 124 2.15 -11.21 11.16
C LEU A 124 2.13 -11.47 12.69
N GLN A 125 3.13 -10.97 13.41
CA GLN A 125 3.16 -10.94 14.88
C GLN A 125 2.91 -9.55 15.48
N HIS A 126 2.63 -8.54 14.64
CA HIS A 126 2.50 -7.16 15.12
C HIS A 126 1.24 -7.00 15.99
N PRO A 127 1.31 -6.29 17.13
CA PRO A 127 0.18 -6.17 18.05
C PRO A 127 -0.97 -5.31 17.49
N SER A 128 -0.66 -4.29 16.68
CA SER A 128 -1.68 -3.46 16.01
C SER A 128 -2.50 -4.27 15.01
N VAL A 129 -3.83 -4.18 15.16
CA VAL A 129 -4.80 -4.80 14.25
C VAL A 129 -4.70 -4.22 12.84
N GLU A 130 -4.44 -2.92 12.70
CA GLU A 130 -4.32 -2.25 11.40
C GLU A 130 -3.07 -2.73 10.63
N ILE A 131 -1.92 -2.77 11.30
CA ILE A 131 -0.68 -3.30 10.70
C ILE A 131 -0.86 -4.77 10.30
N LEU A 132 -1.42 -5.56 11.21
CA LEU A 132 -1.62 -6.98 10.99
C LEU A 132 -2.59 -7.26 9.83
N TYR A 133 -3.71 -6.54 9.78
CA TYR A 133 -4.69 -6.66 8.69
C TYR A 133 -4.07 -6.36 7.33
N ASN A 134 -3.33 -5.25 7.22
CA ASN A 134 -2.69 -4.87 5.97
C ASN A 134 -1.58 -5.86 5.57
N ALA A 135 -0.80 -6.38 6.53
CA ALA A 135 0.23 -7.37 6.24
C ALA A 135 -0.36 -8.69 5.73
N VAL A 136 -1.45 -9.16 6.34
CA VAL A 136 -2.19 -10.34 5.88
C VAL A 136 -2.69 -10.14 4.45
N PHE A 137 -3.34 -9.00 4.19
CA PHE A 137 -3.84 -8.66 2.85
C PHE A 137 -2.71 -8.64 1.80
N ALA A 138 -1.63 -7.91 2.07
CA ALA A 138 -0.50 -7.77 1.15
C ALA A 138 0.16 -9.12 0.85
N LEU A 139 0.37 -9.97 1.86
CA LEU A 139 0.94 -11.31 1.68
C LEU A 139 0.02 -12.25 0.90
N GLY A 140 -1.30 -12.10 1.04
CA GLY A 140 -2.30 -12.78 0.21
C GLY A 140 -2.24 -12.33 -1.26
N ALA A 141 -2.21 -11.02 -1.50
CA ALA A 141 -2.08 -10.43 -2.83
C ALA A 141 -0.78 -10.86 -3.53
N MET A 142 0.31 -10.97 -2.78
CA MET A 142 1.60 -11.50 -3.23
C MET A 142 1.64 -13.02 -3.41
N ARG A 143 0.57 -13.74 -3.03
CA ARG A 143 0.56 -15.20 -2.96
C ARG A 143 1.78 -15.77 -2.24
N CYS A 144 2.14 -15.15 -1.10
CA CYS A 144 3.34 -15.47 -0.36
C CYS A 144 3.27 -16.81 0.37
N ARG A 145 3.70 -17.88 -0.30
CA ARG A 145 3.73 -19.25 0.29
C ARG A 145 4.53 -19.32 1.60
N ARG A 146 5.57 -18.51 1.77
CA ARG A 146 6.36 -18.42 3.00
C ARG A 146 5.53 -17.94 4.21
N ALA A 147 4.49 -17.14 3.99
CA ALA A 147 3.62 -16.63 5.06
C ALA A 147 2.57 -17.65 5.54
N ARG A 148 2.33 -18.72 4.76
CA ARG A 148 1.22 -19.66 4.98
C ARG A 148 1.13 -20.23 6.40
N PRO A 149 2.22 -20.67 7.06
CA PRO A 149 2.14 -21.21 8.43
C PRO A 149 1.54 -20.22 9.44
N GLU A 150 1.96 -18.94 9.36
CA GLU A 150 1.45 -17.89 10.25
C GLU A 150 0.04 -17.46 9.90
N LEU A 151 -0.30 -17.41 8.61
CA LEU A 151 -1.68 -17.15 8.17
C LEU A 151 -2.64 -18.22 8.69
N VAL A 152 -2.26 -19.50 8.66
CA VAL A 152 -3.08 -20.60 9.22
C VAL A 152 -3.29 -20.41 10.73
N ARG A 153 -2.24 -20.00 11.46
CA ARG A 153 -2.36 -19.70 12.89
C ARG A 153 -3.32 -18.55 13.15
N LEU A 154 -3.24 -17.46 12.37
CA LEU A 154 -4.13 -16.31 12.48
C LEU A 154 -5.58 -16.68 12.14
N ALA A 155 -5.80 -17.42 11.05
CA ALA A 155 -7.12 -17.89 10.63
C ALA A 155 -7.83 -18.69 11.73
N ALA A 156 -7.09 -19.53 12.46
CA ALA A 156 -7.66 -20.36 13.52
C ALA A 156 -7.93 -19.60 14.83
N ASN A 157 -7.16 -18.55 15.14
CA ASN A 157 -7.06 -18.01 16.50
C ASN A 157 -7.40 -16.53 16.65
N ASP A 158 -7.29 -15.71 15.59
CA ASP A 158 -7.43 -14.26 15.70
C ASP A 158 -8.84 -13.78 15.36
N ARG A 159 -9.55 -13.29 16.39
CA ARG A 159 -10.92 -12.77 16.28
C ARG A 159 -11.01 -11.25 16.35
N ARG A 160 -9.87 -10.55 16.38
CA ARG A 160 -9.86 -9.08 16.40
C ARG A 160 -10.40 -8.55 15.07
N THR A 161 -11.21 -7.51 15.11
CA THR A 161 -11.83 -6.92 13.92
C THR A 161 -11.10 -5.67 13.49
N TYR A 162 -10.81 -5.54 12.18
CA TYR A 162 -10.39 -4.28 11.60
C TYR A 162 -11.63 -3.47 11.18
N ARG A 163 -11.74 -2.24 11.70
CA ARG A 163 -12.88 -1.32 11.46
C ARG A 163 -14.28 -1.92 11.70
N GLY A 164 -14.38 -2.98 12.51
CA GLY A 164 -15.64 -3.62 12.90
C GLY A 164 -16.32 -4.48 11.83
N VAL A 165 -15.66 -4.78 10.71
CA VAL A 165 -16.27 -5.51 9.59
C VAL A 165 -15.75 -6.94 9.50
N GLU A 166 -14.45 -7.11 9.29
CA GLU A 166 -13.81 -8.41 9.06
C GLU A 166 -12.83 -8.72 10.20
N THR A 167 -12.77 -9.98 10.64
CA THR A 167 -11.74 -10.42 11.59
C THR A 167 -10.40 -10.66 10.90
N ILE A 168 -9.30 -10.52 11.65
CA ILE A 168 -7.97 -10.91 11.16
C ILE A 168 -7.97 -12.37 10.69
N GLY A 169 -8.67 -13.26 11.38
CA GLY A 169 -8.78 -14.66 10.96
C GLY A 169 -9.50 -14.86 9.62
N GLN A 170 -10.56 -14.08 9.35
CA GLN A 170 -11.26 -14.11 8.04
C GLN A 170 -10.35 -13.59 6.91
N ASN A 171 -9.67 -12.47 7.13
CA ASN A 171 -8.71 -11.93 6.16
C ASN A 171 -7.55 -12.93 5.92
N ALA A 172 -7.07 -13.59 6.97
CA ALA A 172 -6.02 -14.62 6.85
C ALA A 172 -6.50 -15.85 6.08
N GLN A 173 -7.76 -16.25 6.26
CA GLN A 173 -8.36 -17.32 5.47
C GLN A 173 -8.44 -16.96 3.98
N PHE A 174 -8.87 -15.74 3.66
CA PHE A 174 -8.87 -15.24 2.28
C PHE A 174 -7.47 -15.19 1.67
N ALA A 175 -6.47 -14.75 2.45
CA ALA A 175 -5.07 -14.73 2.01
C ALA A 175 -4.54 -16.15 1.70
N ILE A 176 -4.91 -17.15 2.51
CA ILE A 176 -4.56 -18.56 2.26
C ILE A 176 -5.21 -19.04 0.96
N GLU A 177 -6.48 -18.72 0.71
CA GLU A 177 -7.17 -19.06 -0.54
C GLU A 177 -6.47 -18.42 -1.74
N CYS A 178 -6.02 -17.18 -1.64
CA CYS A 178 -5.24 -16.52 -2.69
C CYS A 178 -3.90 -17.22 -2.96
N ILE A 179 -3.22 -17.70 -1.91
CA ILE A 179 -1.95 -18.43 -1.98
C ILE A 179 -2.14 -19.82 -2.61
N ASP A 180 -3.19 -20.53 -2.22
CA ASP A 180 -3.47 -21.90 -2.65
C ASP A 180 -4.17 -21.93 -4.03
N TYR A 181 -4.61 -20.79 -4.55
CA TYR A 181 -5.22 -20.69 -5.89
C TYR A 181 -4.19 -20.97 -6.99
N GLU A 182 -4.27 -22.16 -7.59
CA GLU A 182 -3.64 -22.48 -8.86
C GLU A 182 -4.61 -22.13 -10.01
N PRO A 183 -4.29 -21.17 -10.89
CA PRO A 183 -5.11 -20.94 -12.07
C PRO A 183 -5.10 -22.23 -12.91
N HIS A 184 -6.27 -22.83 -13.12
CA HIS A 184 -6.41 -24.02 -13.95
C HIS A 184 -5.77 -23.80 -15.33
N GLY A 185 -4.70 -24.56 -15.62
CA GLY A 185 -4.15 -24.79 -16.96
C GLY A 185 -3.54 -23.58 -17.66
N ARG A 186 -2.20 -23.53 -17.72
CA ARG A 186 -1.50 -23.03 -18.90
C ARG A 186 -0.99 -24.21 -19.71
#